data_AF-A0A944XA61-F1
#
_entry.id   AF-A0A944XA61-F1
#
_cell.length_a   1.000
_cell.length_b   1.000
_cell.length_c   1.000
_cell.angle_alpha   90.00
_cell.angle_beta   90.00
_cell.angle_gamma   90.00
#
_symmetry.space_group_name_H-M   'P 1'
#
loop_
_entity.id
_entity.type
_entity.pdbx_description
1 polymer ?
#
loop_
_entity_poly.entity_id
_entity_poly.type
_entity_poly.pdbx_seq_one_letter_code
_entity_poly.pdbx_strand_id
1 'polypeptide(L)'
;MRSVTSLTIALTFAMATAHAATLHVAADGTGEFSAIEEAIVYAQAGDTVFVSSGHYGGHSLLIDKPLTLQDHRDEHRLAQAT
;
A
#
# COMPACT_ATOMS: atom_id res chain seq x y z
N MET A 1 5.00 52.03 2.89
CA MET A 1 4.71 50.95 1.93
C MET A 1 5.69 49.81 2.20
N ARG A 2 5.31 48.81 3.00
CA ARG A 2 6.16 47.67 3.40
C ARG A 2 5.65 46.42 2.69
N SER A 3 6.52 45.75 1.95
CA SER A 3 6.28 44.54 1.15
C SER A 3 5.37 43.52 1.85
N VAL A 4 4.19 43.30 1.27
CA VAL A 4 3.28 42.19 1.64
C VAL A 4 3.40 41.02 0.65
N THR A 5 4.24 41.15 -0.38
CA THR A 5 4.32 40.20 -1.50
C THR A 5 5.23 38.98 -1.27
N SER A 6 6.07 38.96 -0.23
CA SER A 6 7.00 37.83 -0.01
C SER A 6 6.44 36.69 0.83
N LEU A 7 5.32 36.86 1.54
CA LEU A 7 4.81 35.84 2.46
C LEU A 7 3.79 34.86 1.83
N THR A 8 3.27 35.16 0.64
CA THR A 8 2.25 34.31 -0.01
C THR A 8 2.83 33.14 -0.82
N ILE A 9 4.16 33.05 -0.97
CA ILE A 9 4.83 32.03 -1.80
C ILE A 9 5.19 30.75 -1.01
N ALA A 10 4.94 30.70 0.31
CA ALA A 10 5.28 29.53 1.12
C ALA A 10 4.12 28.52 1.33
N LEU A 11 2.90 28.81 0.83
CA LEU A 11 1.71 27.99 1.11
C LEU A 11 1.14 27.22 -0.10
N THR A 12 1.90 27.09 -1.19
CA THR A 12 1.68 25.98 -2.13
C THR A 12 2.22 24.70 -1.51
N PHE A 13 1.60 24.29 -0.41
CA PHE A 13 1.69 22.93 0.09
C PHE A 13 1.13 22.07 -1.04
N ALA A 14 2.02 21.49 -1.84
CA ALA A 14 1.65 20.53 -2.86
C ALA A 14 0.73 19.52 -2.17
N MET A 15 -0.55 19.51 -2.55
CA MET A 15 -1.45 18.46 -2.13
C MET A 15 -0.88 17.18 -2.73
N ALA A 16 -0.05 16.48 -1.96
CA ALA A 16 0.26 15.10 -2.25
C ALA A 16 -1.10 14.42 -2.34
N THR A 17 -1.50 14.06 -3.55
CA THR A 17 -2.66 13.21 -3.77
C THR A 17 -2.40 11.95 -2.95
N ALA A 18 -3.10 11.82 -1.82
CA ALA A 18 -3.03 10.63 -1.00
C ALA A 18 -3.62 9.49 -1.86
N HIS A 19 -2.75 8.59 -2.33
CA HIS A 19 -3.17 7.39 -3.01
C HIS A 19 -3.43 6.34 -1.93
N ALA A 20 -4.62 5.73 -1.97
CA ALA A 20 -5.06 4.74 -1.01
C ALA A 20 -5.75 3.59 -1.76
N ALA A 21 -5.02 3.03 -2.73
CA ALA A 21 -5.46 1.85 -3.45
C ALA A 21 -5.14 0.59 -2.64
N THR A 22 -5.93 -0.45 -2.91
CA THR A 22 -5.72 -1.78 -2.35
C THR A 22 -5.26 -2.69 -3.47
N LEU A 23 -4.06 -3.27 -3.32
CA LEU A 23 -3.46 -4.19 -4.29
C LEU A 23 -3.47 -5.61 -3.72
N HIS A 24 -3.98 -6.58 -4.49
CA HIS A 24 -4.08 -7.96 -4.04
C HIS A 24 -2.95 -8.84 -4.60
N VAL A 25 -2.24 -9.53 -3.71
CA VAL A 25 -1.12 -10.42 -4.05
C VAL A 25 -1.48 -11.84 -3.64
N ALA A 26 -1.53 -12.77 -4.59
CA ALA A 26 -1.79 -14.19 -4.31
C ALA A 26 -0.78 -15.09 -5.04
N ALA A 27 -0.05 -15.91 -4.28
CA ALA A 27 0.98 -16.81 -4.83
C ALA A 27 0.41 -17.88 -5.78
N ASP A 28 -0.89 -18.16 -5.70
CA ASP A 28 -1.62 -19.08 -6.58
C ASP A 28 -2.09 -18.43 -7.90
N GLY A 29 -1.82 -17.14 -8.09
CA GLY A 29 -2.21 -16.37 -9.27
C GLY A 29 -3.66 -15.89 -9.27
N THR A 30 -4.38 -15.98 -8.14
CA THR A 30 -5.76 -15.46 -8.02
C THR A 30 -5.82 -13.95 -7.73
N GLY A 31 -4.69 -13.35 -7.34
CA GLY A 31 -4.53 -11.92 -7.09
C GLY A 31 -4.09 -11.16 -8.33
N GLU A 32 -4.02 -9.83 -8.21
CA GLU A 32 -3.49 -8.94 -9.26
C GLU A 32 -1.99 -9.16 -9.48
N PHE A 33 -1.28 -9.56 -8.43
CA PHE A 33 0.14 -9.89 -8.47
C PHE A 33 0.40 -11.28 -7.87
N SER A 34 1.38 -12.00 -8.39
CA SER A 34 1.85 -13.27 -7.83
C SER A 34 3.07 -13.11 -6.93
N ALA A 35 3.78 -11.99 -7.04
CA ALA A 35 4.95 -11.63 -6.24
C ALA A 35 4.73 -10.33 -5.46
N ILE A 36 5.16 -10.31 -4.18
CA ILE A 36 5.05 -9.13 -3.30
C ILE A 36 5.90 -7.97 -3.84
N GLU A 37 7.08 -8.27 -4.41
CA GLU A 37 7.99 -7.26 -4.96
C GLU A 37 7.34 -6.47 -6.11
N GLU A 38 6.61 -7.14 -7.00
CA GLU A 38 5.90 -6.48 -8.10
C GLU A 38 4.82 -5.55 -7.58
N ALA A 39 4.07 -5.98 -6.56
CA ALA A 39 3.06 -5.15 -5.92
C ALA A 39 3.67 -3.91 -5.23
N ILE A 40 4.84 -4.03 -4.59
CA ILE A 40 5.55 -2.90 -3.96
C ILE A 40 6.08 -1.90 -4.99
N VAL A 41 6.59 -2.40 -6.12
CA VAL A 41 7.05 -1.56 -7.24
C VAL A 41 5.89 -0.78 -7.84
N TYR A 42 4.72 -1.42 -7.99
CA TYR A 42 3.52 -0.78 -8.50
C TYR A 42 2.87 0.18 -7.50
N ALA A 43 2.90 -0.16 -6.21
CA ALA A 43 2.27 0.61 -5.15
C ALA A 43 2.80 2.05 -5.08
N GLN A 44 1.88 2.99 -4.91
CA GLN A 44 2.20 4.37 -4.61
C GLN A 44 2.22 4.59 -3.09
N ALA A 45 2.77 5.73 -2.67
CA ALA A 45 2.82 6.10 -1.27
C ALA A 45 1.40 6.23 -0.70
N GLY A 46 1.11 5.50 0.38
CA GLY A 46 -0.21 5.45 1.03
C GLY A 46 -1.05 4.21 0.69
N ASP A 47 -0.60 3.37 -0.25
CA ASP A 47 -1.33 2.16 -0.64
C ASP A 47 -1.28 1.05 0.42
N THR A 48 -2.23 0.13 0.29
CA THR A 48 -2.29 -1.10 1.05
C THR A 48 -2.09 -2.29 0.12
N VAL A 49 -1.11 -3.13 0.42
CA VAL A 49 -0.87 -4.38 -0.27
C VAL A 49 -1.43 -5.51 0.59
N PHE A 50 -2.52 -6.12 0.14
CA PHE A 50 -3.07 -7.33 0.73
C PHE A 50 -2.38 -8.56 0.17
N VAL A 51 -1.77 -9.33 1.06
CA VAL A 51 -1.09 -10.56 0.71
C VAL A 51 -1.94 -11.72 1.19
N SER A 52 -2.43 -12.54 0.25
CA SER A 52 -3.15 -13.76 0.56
C SER A 52 -2.23 -14.77 1.25
N SER A 53 -2.82 -15.76 1.93
CA SER A 53 -2.03 -16.83 2.53
C SER A 53 -1.25 -17.59 1.45
N GLY A 54 0.07 -17.63 1.57
CA GLY A 54 0.93 -18.30 0.60
C GLY A 54 2.39 -18.24 0.99
N HIS A 55 3.23 -19.02 0.29
CA HIS A 55 4.67 -18.92 0.40
C HIS A 55 5.21 -18.05 -0.73
N TYR A 56 5.64 -16.85 -0.38
CA TYR A 56 6.27 -15.92 -1.31
C TYR A 56 7.78 -16.07 -1.18
N GLY A 57 8.35 -16.95 -2.01
CA GLY A 57 9.80 -17.09 -2.12
C GLY A 57 10.38 -15.88 -2.83
N GLY A 58 11.31 -15.17 -2.20
CA GLY A 58 11.91 -13.96 -2.74
C GLY A 58 13.01 -13.42 -1.83
N HIS A 59 13.81 -12.49 -2.37
CA HIS A 59 14.89 -11.84 -1.63
C HIS A 59 14.33 -10.77 -0.67
N SER A 60 15.22 -10.00 -0.03
CA SER A 60 14.86 -8.90 0.86
C SER A 60 13.94 -7.88 0.19
N LEU A 61 12.82 -7.55 0.84
CA LEU A 61 11.91 -6.50 0.40
C LEU A 61 12.51 -5.12 0.70
N LEU A 62 12.61 -4.26 -0.31
CA LEU A 62 12.95 -2.84 -0.15
C LEU A 62 11.67 -2.01 -0.17
N ILE A 63 11.35 -1.36 0.95
CA ILE A 63 10.21 -0.45 1.08
C ILE A 63 10.79 0.94 1.40
N ASP A 64 10.76 1.83 0.42
CA ASP A 64 11.32 3.19 0.49
C ASP A 64 10.25 4.28 0.66
N LYS A 65 8.98 3.88 0.71
CA LYS A 65 7.79 4.74 0.76
C LYS A 65 6.83 4.30 1.88
N PRO A 66 5.97 5.20 2.39
CA PRO A 66 4.93 4.79 3.33
C PRO A 66 3.96 3.83 2.61
N LEU A 67 3.93 2.59 3.07
CA LEU A 67 3.16 1.49 2.50
C LEU A 67 2.64 0.62 3.65
N THR A 68 1.39 0.15 3.54
CA THR A 68 0.86 -0.85 4.47
C THR A 68 0.95 -2.23 3.84
N LEU A 69 1.66 -3.16 4.48
CA LEU A 69 1.68 -4.57 4.11
C LEU A 69 0.81 -5.34 5.09
N GLN A 70 -0.25 -5.97 4.60
CA GLN A 70 -1.21 -6.67 5.45
C GLN A 70 -1.48 -8.09 4.94
N ASP A 71 -1.37 -9.05 5.84
CA ASP A 71 -1.79 -10.44 5.63
C ASP A 71 -3.33 -10.50 5.58
N HIS A 72 -3.88 -11.13 4.54
CA HIS A 72 -5.30 -11.39 4.42
C HIS A 72 -5.59 -12.81 4.88
N ARG A 73 -5.83 -12.98 6.19
CA ARG A 73 -6.40 -14.23 6.70
C ARG A 73 -7.91 -14.11 6.72
N ASP A 74 -8.57 -14.85 5.84
CA ASP A 74 -9.99 -15.11 5.97
C ASP A 74 -10.23 -15.96 7.22
N GLU A 75 -10.53 -15.31 8.33
CA GLU A 75 -10.97 -15.97 9.55
C GLU A 75 -12.42 -16.47 9.40
N HIS A 76 -12.58 -17.56 8.66
CA HIS A 76 -13.76 -18.43 8.70
C HIS A 76 -13.84 -19.16 10.05
N ARG A 77 -13.97 -18.42 11.15
CA ARG A 77 -14.12 -18.99 12.49
C ARG A 77 -15.57 -19.42 12.72
N LEU A 78 -15.86 -20.67 12.39
CA LEU A 78 -16.74 -21.60 13.10
C LEU A 78 -17.94 -20.96 13.86
N ALA A 79 -18.93 -20.44 13.12
CA ALA A 79 -20.24 -20.07 13.67
C ALA A 79 -21.23 -21.25 13.68
N GLN A 80 -20.75 -22.49 13.76
CA GLN A 80 -21.59 -23.68 13.88
C GLN A 80 -21.10 -24.57 15.03
N ALA A 81 -21.34 -24.12 16.25
CA ALA A 81 -21.49 -25.00 17.40
C ALA A 81 -22.94 -24.83 17.87
N THR A 82 -23.81 -25.73 17.42
CA THR A 82 -25.15 -25.96 17.98
C THR A 82 -25.19 -27.40 18.44
#